data_AF-A0A662ST33-F1
#
_entry.id   AF-A0A662ST33-F1
#
_cell.length_a   1.000
_cell.length_b   1.000
_cell.length_c   1.000
_cell.angle_alpha   90.00
_cell.angle_beta   90.00
_cell.angle_gamma   90.00
#
_symmetry.space_group_name_H-M   'P 1'
#
loop_
_entity.id
_entity.type
_entity.pdbx_description
1 polymer ?
#
loop_
_entity_poly.entity_id
_entity_poly.type
_entity_poly.pdbx_seq_one_letter_code
_entity_poly.pdbx_strand_id
1 'polypeptide(L)'
;MDIEKRVANLFRKVGAKCRKRRGVYECWKGYVKAKITASGIEIRVPGEFRLDYATFHAEDNPDYTDQDLIRDLEEITGASVELDIPCSRTDLVFEFSLDDADRAVSIFNRMAEHDMWCAITNITGELRLYKDKTLTTLKDWLRDLQEGL
;
A
#
# COMPACT_ATOMS: atom_id res chain seq x y z
N MET A 1 15.18 25.13 17.71
CA MET A 1 14.82 23.72 17.97
C MET A 1 14.42 23.14 16.64
N ASP A 2 15.11 22.11 16.15
CA ASP A 2 14.88 21.45 14.84
C ASP A 2 13.38 21.10 14.70
N ILE A 3 12.64 21.74 13.78
CA ILE A 3 11.19 21.55 13.64
C ILE A 3 10.86 20.08 13.41
N GLU A 4 11.70 19.40 12.63
CA GLU A 4 11.64 17.98 12.32
C GLU A 4 11.76 17.12 13.59
N LYS A 5 12.56 17.55 14.58
CA LYS A 5 12.65 16.86 15.88
C LYS A 5 11.35 17.01 16.67
N ARG A 6 10.72 18.19 16.62
CA ARG A 6 9.40 18.43 17.26
C ARG A 6 8.34 17.54 16.61
N VAL A 7 8.29 17.51 15.28
CA VAL A 7 7.37 16.65 14.51
C VAL A 7 7.61 15.17 14.83
N ALA A 8 8.86 14.70 14.81
CA ALA A 8 9.19 13.32 15.15
C ALA A 8 8.75 12.94 16.59
N ASN A 9 8.73 13.90 17.53
CA ASN A 9 8.21 13.64 18.87
C ASN A 9 6.68 13.46 18.88
N LEU A 10 5.93 14.09 17.97
CA LEU A 10 4.49 13.85 17.83
C LEU A 10 4.23 12.40 17.39
N PHE A 11 4.96 11.91 16.39
CA PHE A 11 4.89 10.51 15.97
C PHE A 11 5.25 9.53 17.09
N ARG A 12 6.26 9.85 17.92
CA ARG A 12 6.59 9.02 19.10
C ARG A 12 5.45 8.95 20.12
N LYS A 13 4.70 10.04 20.32
CA LYS A 13 3.56 10.07 21.26
C LYS A 13 2.45 9.10 20.87
N VAL A 14 2.24 8.89 19.57
CA VAL A 14 1.26 7.90 19.06
C VAL A 14 1.84 6.48 18.96
N GLY A 15 3.02 6.24 19.55
CA GLY A 15 3.64 4.91 19.64
C GLY A 15 4.54 4.53 18.46
N ALA A 16 4.89 5.48 17.57
CA ALA A 16 5.83 5.20 16.50
C ALA A 16 7.28 5.09 17.01
N LYS A 17 8.05 4.17 16.42
CA LYS A 17 9.52 4.14 16.57
C LYS A 17 10.11 5.10 15.54
N CYS A 18 10.98 6.01 15.98
CA CYS A 18 11.56 7.04 15.10
C CYS A 18 13.09 7.05 15.16
N ARG A 19 13.76 7.07 14.00
CA ARG A 19 15.22 7.13 13.85
C ARG A 19 15.62 8.28 12.93
N LYS A 20 16.67 9.03 13.29
CA LYS A 20 17.27 10.04 12.39
C LYS A 20 18.41 9.41 11.59
N ARG A 21 18.41 9.55 10.26
CA ARG A 21 19.50 9.12 9.36
C ARG A 21 19.74 10.17 8.28
N ARG A 22 21.00 10.61 8.12
CA ARG A 22 21.40 11.64 7.13
C ARG A 22 20.48 12.89 7.10
N GLY A 23 20.10 13.39 8.28
CA GLY A 23 19.25 14.58 8.39
C GLY A 23 17.73 14.32 8.34
N VAL A 24 17.30 13.14 7.92
CA VAL A 24 15.88 12.76 7.78
C VAL A 24 15.42 11.95 8.99
N TYR A 25 14.21 12.19 9.49
CA TYR A 25 13.58 11.29 10.46
C TYR A 25 12.69 10.28 9.74
N GLU A 26 12.90 9.01 10.03
CA GLU A 26 12.03 7.91 9.61
C GLU A 26 11.32 7.39 10.85
N CYS A 27 9.99 7.44 10.84
CA CYS A 27 9.12 6.94 11.90
C CYS A 27 8.28 5.77 11.36
N TRP A 28 7.99 4.77 12.18
CA TRP A 28 7.15 3.64 11.76
C TRP A 28 6.36 3.06 12.94
N LYS A 29 5.14 2.58 12.64
CA LYS A 29 4.23 1.87 13.55
C LYS A 29 3.55 0.78 12.72
N GLY A 30 3.82 -0.49 13.06
CA GLY A 30 3.47 -1.61 12.17
C GLY A 30 4.15 -1.46 10.81
N TYR A 31 3.36 -1.56 9.74
CA TYR A 31 3.81 -1.44 8.35
C TYR A 31 3.75 -0.02 7.80
N VAL A 32 3.07 0.91 8.50
CA VAL A 32 2.96 2.32 8.11
C VAL A 32 4.26 3.04 8.46
N LYS A 33 4.79 3.79 7.48
CA LYS A 33 6.03 4.56 7.62
C LYS A 33 5.76 6.04 7.39
N ALA A 34 6.48 6.90 8.10
CA ALA A 34 6.50 8.33 7.89
C ALA A 34 7.95 8.79 7.71
N LYS A 35 8.19 9.64 6.72
CA LYS A 35 9.47 10.28 6.43
C LYS A 35 9.31 11.78 6.62
N ILE A 36 10.10 12.35 7.52
CA ILE A 36 10.04 13.77 7.87
C ILE A 36 11.35 14.43 7.43
N THR A 37 11.23 15.38 6.53
CA THR A 37 12.32 16.19 5.97
C THR A 37 12.04 17.68 6.22
N ALA A 38 12.98 18.55 5.86
CA ALA A 38 12.75 19.99 5.85
C ALA A 38 11.65 20.42 4.85
N SER A 39 11.36 19.58 3.85
CA SER A 39 10.34 19.85 2.83
C SER A 39 8.94 19.41 3.24
N GLY A 40 8.79 18.55 4.24
CA GLY A 40 7.48 18.05 4.67
C GLY A 40 7.52 16.66 5.29
N ILE A 41 6.34 16.03 5.31
CA ILE A 41 6.08 14.72 5.90
C ILE A 41 5.44 13.84 4.82
N GLU A 42 6.06 12.71 4.51
CA GLU A 42 5.52 11.68 3.61
C GLU A 42 5.10 10.48 4.46
N ILE A 43 3.82 10.11 4.46
CA ILE A 43 3.32 8.87 5.07
C ILE A 43 3.08 7.85 3.97
N ARG A 44 3.69 6.69 4.10
CA ARG A 44 3.60 5.59 3.15
C ARG A 44 2.99 4.37 3.83
N VAL A 45 1.92 3.89 3.23
CA VAL A 45 1.21 2.68 3.65
C VAL A 45 1.39 1.65 2.55
N PRO A 46 2.08 0.53 2.82
CA PRO A 46 2.15 -0.58 1.89
C PRO A 46 0.75 -1.10 1.56
N GLY A 47 0.45 -1.18 0.27
CA GLY A 47 -0.70 -1.89 -0.27
C GLY A 47 -0.26 -3.17 -0.98
N GLU A 48 -1.22 -3.92 -1.47
CA GLU A 48 -0.96 -5.14 -2.23
C GLU A 48 -1.38 -4.97 -3.70
N PHE A 49 -0.64 -5.63 -4.60
CA PHE A 49 -1.08 -5.84 -5.97
C PHE A 49 -1.34 -7.33 -6.11
N ARG A 50 -2.59 -7.71 -6.42
CA ARG A 50 -2.98 -9.11 -6.56
C ARG A 50 -3.58 -9.31 -7.95
N LEU A 51 -3.11 -10.33 -8.66
CA LEU A 51 -3.81 -10.81 -9.85
C LEU A 51 -4.80 -11.89 -9.42
N ASP A 52 -5.90 -11.45 -8.79
CA ASP A 52 -7.06 -12.32 -8.59
C ASP A 52 -7.80 -12.39 -9.93
N TYR A 53 -7.89 -13.57 -10.54
CA TYR A 53 -8.64 -13.83 -11.78
C TYR A 53 -8.22 -12.96 -12.98
N ALA A 54 -7.09 -13.31 -13.60
CA ALA A 54 -6.74 -12.85 -14.94
C ALA A 54 -6.78 -14.06 -15.89
N THR A 55 -7.58 -13.97 -16.95
CA THR A 55 -7.50 -14.86 -18.10
C THR A 55 -6.90 -14.06 -19.24
N PHE A 56 -5.79 -14.54 -19.79
CA PHE A 56 -5.11 -13.88 -20.89
C PHE A 56 -5.43 -14.64 -22.17
N HIS A 57 -5.59 -13.90 -23.27
CA HIS A 57 -5.97 -14.46 -24.56
C HIS A 57 -4.88 -14.17 -25.59
N ALA A 58 -4.66 -15.10 -26.51
CA ALA A 58 -3.79 -14.86 -27.66
C ALA A 58 -4.43 -13.80 -28.58
N GLU A 59 -3.64 -12.84 -29.05
CA GLU A 59 -4.14 -11.74 -29.89
C GLU A 59 -4.74 -12.25 -31.20
N ASP A 60 -4.14 -13.28 -31.79
CA ASP A 60 -4.53 -13.92 -33.04
C ASP A 60 -5.57 -15.05 -32.86
N ASN A 61 -5.81 -15.48 -31.62
CA ASN A 61 -6.84 -16.46 -31.29
C ASN A 61 -7.48 -16.15 -29.93
N PRO A 62 -8.50 -15.27 -29.88
CA PRO A 62 -9.13 -14.84 -28.64
C PRO A 62 -9.81 -15.95 -27.84
N ASP A 63 -10.12 -17.09 -28.44
CA ASP A 63 -10.68 -18.25 -27.72
C ASP A 63 -9.57 -19.09 -27.04
N TYR A 64 -8.30 -18.86 -27.39
CA TYR A 64 -7.14 -19.55 -26.83
C TYR A 64 -6.58 -18.79 -25.64
N THR A 65 -6.60 -19.44 -24.48
CA THR A 65 -6.26 -18.82 -23.19
C THR A 65 -4.83 -19.15 -22.75
N ASP A 66 -4.33 -18.43 -21.74
CA ASP A 66 -3.11 -18.77 -21.01
C ASP A 66 -3.14 -20.18 -20.39
N GLN A 67 -4.32 -20.66 -19.99
CA GLN A 67 -4.49 -22.03 -19.50
C GLN A 67 -4.31 -23.07 -20.62
N ASP A 68 -4.82 -22.76 -21.83
CA ASP A 68 -4.61 -23.61 -23.00
C ASP A 68 -3.14 -23.66 -23.40
N LEU A 69 -2.47 -22.50 -23.38
CA LEU A 69 -1.03 -22.39 -23.62
C LEU A 69 -0.22 -23.23 -22.62
N ILE A 70 -0.49 -23.09 -21.32
CA ILE A 70 0.22 -23.85 -20.27
C ILE A 70 0.04 -25.35 -20.51
N ARG A 71 -1.20 -25.81 -20.69
CA ARG A 71 -1.50 -27.23 -20.93
C ARG A 71 -0.75 -27.78 -22.14
N ASP A 72 -0.78 -27.06 -23.26
CA ASP A 72 -0.12 -27.50 -24.49
C ASP A 72 1.41 -27.52 -24.31
N LEU A 73 1.99 -26.57 -23.56
CA LEU A 73 3.42 -26.57 -23.22
C LEU A 73 3.79 -27.75 -22.32
N GLU A 74 2.97 -28.10 -21.34
CA GLU A 74 3.20 -29.28 -20.48
C GLU A 74 3.16 -30.57 -21.31
N GLU A 75 2.22 -30.70 -22.25
CA GLU A 75 2.09 -31.86 -23.13
C GLU A 75 3.30 -32.00 -24.09
N ILE A 76 3.71 -30.89 -24.71
CA ILE A 76 4.83 -30.88 -25.67
C ILE A 76 6.17 -31.14 -24.99
N THR A 77 6.37 -30.54 -23.81
CA THR A 77 7.69 -30.54 -23.15
C THR A 77 7.84 -31.67 -22.13
N GLY A 78 6.73 -32.22 -21.62
CA GLY A 78 6.71 -33.12 -20.48
C GLY A 78 7.11 -32.46 -19.16
N ALA A 79 7.28 -31.13 -19.12
CA ALA A 79 7.58 -30.37 -17.92
C ALA A 79 6.28 -29.91 -17.23
N SER A 80 6.34 -29.62 -15.94
CA SER A 80 5.30 -28.81 -15.28
C SER A 80 5.58 -27.34 -15.59
N VAL A 81 4.56 -26.64 -16.06
CA VAL A 81 4.68 -25.25 -16.56
C VAL A 81 3.76 -24.37 -15.74
N GLU A 82 4.30 -23.27 -15.22
CA GLU A 82 3.53 -22.20 -14.58
C GLU A 82 3.88 -20.85 -15.20
N LEU A 83 2.89 -19.97 -15.27
CA LEU A 83 3.10 -18.58 -15.67
C LEU A 83 3.32 -17.73 -14.43
N ASP A 84 4.57 -17.39 -14.14
CA ASP A 84 4.92 -16.50 -13.03
C ASP A 84 4.76 -15.03 -13.44
N ILE A 85 3.90 -14.29 -12.73
CA ILE A 85 3.69 -12.86 -12.91
C ILE A 85 4.15 -12.13 -11.65
N PRO A 86 5.39 -11.58 -11.62
CA PRO A 86 5.94 -10.95 -10.43
C PRO A 86 5.20 -9.65 -10.10
N CYS A 87 4.26 -9.72 -9.15
CA CYS A 87 3.50 -8.59 -8.64
C CYS A 87 4.32 -7.84 -7.56
N SER A 88 4.58 -6.55 -7.77
CA SER A 88 5.70 -5.84 -7.12
C SER A 88 5.35 -4.84 -6.01
N ARG A 89 4.12 -4.89 -5.44
CA ARG A 89 3.56 -3.99 -4.40
C ARG A 89 2.98 -2.67 -4.93
N THR A 90 1.93 -2.18 -4.27
CA THR A 90 1.38 -0.83 -4.41
C THR A 90 1.64 -0.03 -3.13
N ASP A 91 1.68 1.30 -3.22
CA ASP A 91 1.85 2.17 -2.06
C ASP A 91 0.82 3.30 -2.08
N LEU A 92 0.14 3.52 -0.95
CA LEU A 92 -0.58 4.77 -0.71
C LEU A 92 0.39 5.75 -0.05
N VAL A 93 0.58 6.91 -0.70
CA VAL A 93 1.50 7.96 -0.26
C VAL A 93 0.71 9.22 0.03
N PHE A 94 0.84 9.73 1.25
CA PHE A 94 0.23 10.99 1.69
C PHE A 94 1.35 11.99 1.98
N GLU A 95 1.28 13.16 1.38
CA GLU A 95 2.28 14.22 1.56
C GLU A 95 1.65 15.40 2.31
N PHE A 96 2.35 15.88 3.33
CA PHE A 96 1.92 16.98 4.19
C PHE A 96 3.04 18.00 4.36
N SER A 97 2.66 19.26 4.58
CA SER A 97 3.58 20.27 5.04
C SER A 97 3.99 20.02 6.51
N LEU A 98 5.04 20.70 6.98
CA LEU A 98 5.43 20.64 8.39
C LEU A 98 4.39 21.32 9.32
N ASP A 99 3.61 22.25 8.80
CA ASP A 99 2.55 22.95 9.55
C ASP A 99 1.33 22.04 9.78
N ASP A 100 1.11 21.09 8.88
CA ASP A 100 0.06 20.07 8.98
C ASP A 100 0.48 18.83 9.78
N ALA A 101 1.52 18.94 10.61
CA ALA A 101 2.11 17.79 11.30
C ALA A 101 1.11 17.05 12.20
N ASP A 102 0.23 17.75 12.91
CA ASP A 102 -0.77 17.12 13.78
C ASP A 102 -1.77 16.30 12.95
N ARG A 103 -2.19 16.84 11.80
CA ARG A 103 -3.05 16.13 10.85
C ARG A 103 -2.36 14.90 10.27
N ALA A 104 -1.09 15.04 9.85
CA ALA A 104 -0.29 13.92 9.35
C ALA A 104 -0.17 12.81 10.41
N VAL A 105 0.12 13.17 11.66
CA VAL A 105 0.23 12.23 12.78
C VAL A 105 -1.10 11.52 13.05
N SER A 106 -2.22 12.24 12.98
CA SER A 106 -3.54 11.63 13.15
C SER A 106 -3.83 10.57 12.07
N ILE A 107 -3.63 10.93 10.79
CA ILE A 107 -3.82 10.01 9.66
C ILE A 107 -2.88 8.80 9.79
N PHE A 108 -1.60 9.03 10.08
CA PHE A 108 -0.62 7.96 10.32
C PHE A 108 -1.10 7.01 11.42
N ASN A 109 -1.56 7.56 12.55
CA ASN A 109 -1.96 6.76 13.68
C ASN A 109 -3.20 5.92 13.38
N ARG A 110 -4.23 6.53 12.78
CA ARG A 110 -5.48 5.87 12.43
C ARG A 110 -5.24 4.72 11.45
N MET A 111 -4.46 4.97 10.39
CA MET A 111 -4.12 3.95 9.40
C MET A 111 -3.40 2.76 10.04
N ALA A 112 -2.48 3.03 10.98
CA ALA A 112 -1.72 2.00 11.67
C ALA A 112 -2.55 1.24 12.72
N GLU A 113 -3.46 1.90 13.43
CA GLU A 113 -4.29 1.29 14.48
C GLU A 113 -5.40 0.43 13.92
N HIS A 114 -6.00 0.85 12.80
CA HIS A 114 -7.11 0.13 12.17
C HIS A 114 -6.69 -0.70 10.96
N ASP A 115 -5.40 -0.99 10.81
CA ASP A 115 -4.84 -1.78 9.71
C ASP A 115 -5.46 -1.40 8.35
N MET A 116 -5.43 -0.09 8.04
CA MET A 116 -6.05 0.45 6.83
C MET A 116 -5.05 0.44 5.69
N TRP A 117 -5.39 -0.22 4.59
CA TRP A 117 -4.56 -0.33 3.40
C TRP A 117 -5.43 -0.63 2.17
N CYS A 118 -4.83 -0.66 0.97
CA CYS A 118 -5.55 -1.00 -0.25
C CYS A 118 -4.90 -2.16 -1.00
N ALA A 119 -5.71 -2.85 -1.79
CA ALA A 119 -5.23 -3.73 -2.83
C ALA A 119 -5.73 -3.23 -4.19
N ILE A 120 -4.89 -3.34 -5.22
CA ILE A 120 -5.37 -3.31 -6.60
C ILE A 120 -5.45 -4.76 -7.04
N THR A 121 -6.65 -5.19 -7.42
CA THR A 121 -6.95 -6.56 -7.81
C THR A 121 -7.37 -6.66 -9.27
N ASN A 122 -7.09 -7.81 -9.89
CA ASN A 122 -7.44 -8.16 -11.25
C ASN A 122 -6.73 -7.28 -12.29
N ILE A 123 -6.69 -7.72 -13.55
CA ILE A 123 -6.02 -6.97 -14.63
C ILE A 123 -6.75 -5.67 -15.00
N THR A 124 -8.03 -5.56 -14.65
CA THR A 124 -8.86 -4.36 -14.86
C THR A 124 -8.64 -3.28 -13.78
N GLY A 125 -7.84 -3.57 -12.74
CA GLY A 125 -7.44 -2.58 -11.73
C GLY A 125 -8.54 -2.25 -10.71
N GLU A 126 -9.27 -3.26 -10.23
CA GLU A 126 -10.27 -3.09 -9.17
C GLU A 126 -9.59 -2.62 -7.87
N LEU A 127 -9.98 -1.46 -7.34
CA LEU A 127 -9.46 -0.96 -6.06
C LEU A 127 -10.29 -1.52 -4.90
N ARG A 128 -9.64 -2.32 -4.04
CA ARG A 128 -10.20 -2.83 -2.80
C ARG A 128 -9.58 -2.11 -1.60
N LEU A 129 -10.41 -1.77 -0.62
CA LEU A 129 -10.00 -1.06 0.58
C LEU A 129 -10.26 -1.93 1.80
N TYR A 130 -9.26 -2.01 2.68
CA TYR A 130 -9.29 -2.84 3.86
C TYR A 130 -9.20 -1.99 5.12
N LYS A 131 -9.85 -2.49 6.17
CA LYS A 131 -9.78 -2.00 7.55
C LYS A 131 -9.95 -3.18 8.49
N ASP A 132 -9.12 -3.27 9.52
CA ASP A 132 -9.17 -4.33 10.53
C ASP A 132 -9.20 -5.73 9.89
N LYS A 133 -8.43 -5.90 8.79
CA LYS A 133 -8.36 -7.11 7.95
C LYS A 133 -9.65 -7.49 7.21
N THR A 134 -10.64 -6.60 7.17
CA THR A 134 -11.92 -6.81 6.47
C THR A 134 -12.06 -5.86 5.29
N LEU A 135 -12.72 -6.33 4.23
CA LEU A 135 -13.06 -5.49 3.08
C LEU A 135 -14.11 -4.45 3.53
N THR A 136 -13.91 -3.20 3.14
CA THR A 136 -14.82 -2.10 3.47
C THR A 136 -15.18 -1.27 2.23
N THR A 137 -16.23 -0.45 2.34
CA THR A 137 -16.64 0.43 1.26
C THR A 137 -15.77 1.69 1.22
N LEU A 138 -15.62 2.30 0.04
CA LEU A 138 -14.93 3.59 -0.11
C LEU A 138 -15.50 4.66 0.83
N LYS A 139 -16.83 4.73 0.97
CA LYS A 139 -17.50 5.71 1.81
C LYS A 139 -17.15 5.52 3.29
N ASP A 140 -17.18 4.28 3.78
CA ASP A 140 -16.85 3.97 5.17
C ASP A 140 -15.38 4.20 5.45
N TRP A 141 -14.50 3.78 4.53
CA TRP A 141 -13.05 3.97 4.64
C TRP A 141 -12.66 5.46 4.70
N LEU A 142 -13.27 6.30 3.86
CA LEU A 142 -13.06 7.75 3.89
C LEU A 142 -13.64 8.41 5.15
N ARG A 143 -14.82 7.97 5.61
CA ARG A 143 -15.40 8.47 6.86
C ARG A 143 -14.48 8.18 8.05
N ASP A 144 -13.93 6.97 8.12
CA ASP A 144 -12.99 6.58 9.18
C ASP A 144 -11.73 7.44 9.22
N LEU A 145 -11.24 7.90 8.07
CA LEU A 145 -10.14 8.84 7.98
C LEU A 145 -10.53 10.26 8.41
N GLN A 146 -11.77 10.68 8.16
CA GLN A 146 -12.28 12.00 8.53
C GLN A 146 -12.60 12.13 10.02
N GLU A 147 -13.11 11.06 10.65
CA GLU A 147 -13.46 11.06 12.08
C GLU A 147 -12.25 11.17 13.03
N GLY A 148 -11.02 11.07 12.49
CA GLY A 148 -9.78 11.30 13.23
C GLY A 148 -9.17 12.69 13.05
N LEU A 149 -9.72 13.54 12.18
CA LEU A 149 -9.17 14.86 11.86
C LEU A 149 -9.61 15.97 12.81
#